data_AF-A0A7D5DYP0-F1
#
_entry.id   AF-A0A7D5DYP0-F1
#
_cell.length_a   1.000
_cell.length_b   1.000
_cell.length_c   1.000
_cell.angle_alpha   90.00
_cell.angle_beta   90.00
_cell.angle_gamma   90.00
#
_symmetry.space_group_name_H-M   'P 1'
#
loop_
_entity.id
_entity.type
_entity.pdbx_description
1 polymer ?
#
loop_
_entity_poly.entity_id
_entity_poly.type
_entity_poly.pdbx_seq_one_letter_code
_entity_poly.pdbx_strand_id
1 'polypeptide(L)'
;MNWKRAFRWAGAYFAWTVLFALVGVALAGGGAYLLAANATPTAVGPTTVPVPTSAGLPGLALLVAGVAVYRFGKAWALYRTLTGAVSEDVADTYDTQRVKSDIVSVLDDRLSDMQQDLQSVNREMRELKRENDGGVEGGSERGGGSF
;
A
#
# COMPACT_ATOMS: atom_id res chain seq x y z
N MET A 1 10.68 10.92 -6.86
CA MET A 1 9.19 10.90 -6.83
C MET A 1 8.67 10.98 -8.26
N ASN A 2 8.05 9.92 -8.78
CA ASN A 2 7.68 9.82 -10.19
C ASN A 2 6.34 10.53 -10.49
N TRP A 3 6.41 11.84 -10.75
CA TRP A 3 5.25 12.73 -11.01
C TRP A 3 4.26 12.21 -12.06
N LYS A 4 4.76 11.52 -13.09
CA LYS A 4 3.92 10.93 -14.16
C LYS A 4 3.00 9.81 -13.67
N ARG A 5 3.42 9.04 -12.64
CA ARG A 5 2.57 7.99 -12.05
C ARG A 5 1.50 8.58 -11.14
N ALA A 6 1.85 9.58 -10.33
CA ALA A 6 0.90 10.28 -9.48
C ALA A 6 -0.22 10.95 -10.30
N PHE A 7 0.12 11.58 -11.43
CA PHE A 7 -0.86 12.18 -12.34
C PHE A 7 -1.80 11.17 -12.99
N ARG A 8 -1.33 9.94 -13.28
CA ARG A 8 -2.17 8.92 -13.91
C ARG A 8 -3.28 8.43 -12.97
N TRP A 9 -2.96 8.25 -11.69
CA TRP A 9 -3.91 7.84 -10.67
C TRP A 9 -4.86 8.98 -10.25
N ALA A 10 -4.35 10.20 -10.12
CA ALA A 10 -5.18 11.38 -9.89
C ALA A 10 -6.13 11.65 -11.07
N GLY A 11 -5.66 11.49 -12.31
CA GLY A 11 -6.48 11.63 -13.52
C GLY A 11 -7.56 10.56 -13.61
N ALA A 12 -7.25 9.30 -13.29
CA ALA A 12 -8.23 8.22 -13.25
C ALA A 12 -9.30 8.48 -12.17
N TYR A 13 -8.90 8.94 -10.97
CA TYR A 13 -9.84 9.33 -9.92
C TYR A 13 -10.80 10.42 -10.41
N PHE A 14 -10.24 11.47 -11.01
CA PHE A 14 -11.00 12.62 -11.50
C PHE A 14 -11.97 12.22 -12.63
N ALA A 15 -11.52 11.40 -13.58
CA ALA A 15 -12.37 10.92 -14.67
C ALA A 15 -13.58 10.12 -14.14
N TRP A 16 -13.36 9.21 -13.19
CA TRP A 16 -14.44 8.43 -12.59
C TRP A 16 -15.39 9.29 -11.75
N THR A 17 -14.87 10.25 -10.98
CA THR A 17 -15.71 11.17 -10.22
C THR A 17 -16.55 12.07 -11.11
N VAL A 18 -15.98 12.58 -12.21
CA VAL A 18 -16.72 13.38 -13.19
C VAL A 18 -17.80 12.55 -13.88
N LEU A 19 -17.51 11.30 -14.25
CA LEU A 19 -18.51 10.42 -14.88
C LEU A 19 -19.71 10.15 -13.96
N PHE A 20 -19.47 9.79 -12.70
CA PHE A 20 -20.56 9.60 -11.73
C PHE A 20 -21.26 10.91 -11.35
N ALA A 21 -20.54 12.04 -11.35
CA ALA A 21 -21.15 13.35 -11.17
C ALA A 21 -22.11 13.69 -12.31
N LEU A 22 -21.71 13.47 -13.56
CA LEU A 22 -22.55 13.70 -14.74
C LEU A 22 -23.80 12.81 -14.71
N VAL A 23 -23.65 11.52 -14.40
CA VAL A 23 -24.79 10.59 -14.29
C VAL A 23 -25.73 10.99 -13.15
N GLY A 24 -25.19 11.35 -11.98
CA GLY A 24 -25.98 11.80 -10.83
C GLY A 24 -26.75 13.09 -11.12
N VAL A 25 -26.11 14.08 -11.77
CA VAL A 25 -26.74 15.32 -12.18
C VAL A 25 -27.80 15.09 -13.27
N ALA A 26 -27.54 14.21 -14.24
CA ALA A 26 -28.51 13.88 -15.27
C ALA A 26 -29.78 13.23 -14.68
N LEU A 27 -29.63 12.28 -13.76
CA LEU A 27 -30.75 11.63 -13.08
C LEU A 27 -31.51 12.59 -12.16
N ALA A 28 -30.80 13.37 -11.35
CA ALA A 28 -31.42 14.35 -10.45
C ALA A 28 -32.12 15.48 -11.22
N GLY A 29 -31.51 15.96 -12.31
CA GLY A 29 -32.08 16.96 -13.20
C GLY A 29 -33.33 16.45 -13.92
N GLY A 30 -33.30 15.21 -14.43
CA GLY A 30 -34.47 14.57 -15.00
C GLY A 30 -35.62 14.38 -14.00
N GLY A 31 -35.30 13.98 -12.77
CA GLY A 31 -36.27 13.88 -11.67
C GLY A 31 -36.89 15.22 -11.29
N ALA A 32 -36.08 16.27 -11.16
CA ALA A 32 -36.54 17.62 -10.88
C ALA A 32 -37.42 18.18 -12.01
N TYR A 33 -37.06 17.92 -13.27
CA TYR A 33 -37.86 18.31 -14.42
C TYR A 33 -39.24 17.64 -14.40
N LEU A 34 -39.30 16.32 -14.18
CA LEU A 34 -40.57 15.59 -14.09
C LEU A 34 -41.42 16.05 -12.90
N LEU A 35 -40.79 16.40 -11.78
CA LEU A 35 -41.48 16.92 -10.61
C LEU A 35 -42.11 18.29 -10.90
N ALA A 36 -41.36 19.18 -11.56
CA ALA A 36 -41.83 20.51 -11.94
C ALA A 36 -42.91 20.45 -13.03
N ALA A 37 -42.78 19.56 -14.00
CA ALA A 37 -43.74 19.39 -15.09
C ALA A 37 -45.11 18.87 -14.62
N ASN A 38 -45.16 18.16 -13.49
CA ASN A 38 -46.40 17.62 -12.90
C ASN A 38 -46.84 18.39 -11.64
N ALA A 39 -46.27 19.56 -11.38
CA ALA A 39 -46.66 20.42 -10.28
C ALA A 39 -47.87 21.27 -10.65
N THR A 40 -48.85 21.35 -9.75
CA THR A 40 -50.00 22.23 -9.90
C THR A 40 -49.84 23.46 -9.02
N PRO A 41 -50.11 24.67 -9.53
CA PRO A 41 -50.10 25.87 -8.71
C PRO A 41 -51.23 25.77 -7.69
N THR A 42 -50.87 25.77 -6.41
CA THR A 42 -51.81 25.67 -5.30
C THR A 42 -51.69 26.90 -4.42
N ALA A 43 -52.83 27.51 -4.07
CA ALA A 43 -52.86 28.68 -3.19
C ALA A 43 -52.59 28.26 -1.74
N VAL A 44 -51.58 28.88 -1.12
CA VAL A 44 -51.23 28.74 0.30
C VAL A 44 -51.18 30.16 0.88
N GLY A 45 -52.29 30.58 1.46
CA GLY A 45 -52.48 31.96 1.92
C GLY A 45 -52.52 32.96 0.74
N PRO A 46 -51.83 34.11 0.81
CA PRO A 46 -51.77 35.08 -0.28
C PRO A 46 -50.83 34.67 -1.43
N THR A 47 -50.17 33.51 -1.34
CA THR A 47 -49.12 33.06 -2.27
C THR A 47 -49.53 31.78 -3.00
N THR A 48 -49.19 31.69 -4.28
CA THR A 48 -49.30 30.44 -5.05
C THR A 48 -47.96 29.73 -5.07
N VAL A 49 -47.93 28.48 -4.63
CA VAL A 49 -46.74 27.61 -4.67
C VAL A 49 -47.01 26.39 -5.56
N PRO A 50 -46.02 25.96 -6.35
CA PRO A 50 -46.11 24.73 -7.11
C PRO A 50 -46.10 23.54 -6.15
N VAL A 51 -47.17 22.76 -6.13
CA VAL A 51 -47.27 21.54 -5.32
C VAL A 51 -47.20 20.33 -6.25
N PRO A 52 -46.24 19.41 -6.06
CA PRO A 52 -46.17 18.20 -6.87
C PRO A 52 -47.38 17.31 -6.60
N THR A 53 -48.01 16.81 -7.66
CA THR A 53 -49.13 15.87 -7.58
C THR A 53 -48.65 14.42 -7.46
N SER A 54 -49.56 13.47 -7.24
CA SER A 54 -49.22 12.03 -7.25
C SER A 54 -48.59 11.57 -8.57
N ALA A 55 -48.89 12.23 -9.68
CA ALA A 55 -48.24 12.01 -10.98
C ALA A 55 -46.75 12.43 -10.99
N GLY A 56 -46.32 13.29 -10.06
CA GLY A 56 -44.93 13.72 -9.86
C GLY A 56 -44.10 12.80 -8.96
N LEU A 57 -44.71 11.84 -8.27
CA LEU A 57 -44.00 10.86 -7.41
C LEU A 57 -42.84 10.14 -8.11
N PRO A 58 -42.93 9.71 -9.38
CA PRO A 58 -41.81 9.08 -10.09
C PRO A 58 -40.62 10.03 -10.26
N GLY A 59 -40.87 11.33 -10.45
CA GLY A 59 -39.83 12.35 -10.53
C GLY A 59 -39.09 12.53 -9.21
N LEU A 60 -39.82 12.46 -8.10
CA LEU A 60 -39.25 12.50 -6.74
C LEU A 60 -38.38 11.27 -6.47
N ALA A 61 -38.84 10.08 -6.87
CA ALA A 61 -38.07 8.85 -6.78
C ALA A 61 -36.77 8.91 -7.61
N LEU A 62 -36.85 9.44 -8.84
CA LEU A 62 -35.68 9.67 -9.70
C LEU A 62 -34.69 10.67 -9.09
N LEU A 63 -35.20 11.72 -8.45
CA LEU A 63 -34.38 12.73 -7.78
C LEU A 63 -33.62 12.11 -6.62
N VAL A 64 -34.30 11.36 -5.76
CA VAL A 64 -33.68 10.62 -4.64
C VAL A 64 -32.67 9.59 -5.16
N ALA A 65 -33.03 8.83 -6.20
CA ALA A 65 -32.15 7.85 -6.83
C ALA A 65 -30.92 8.53 -7.45
N GLY A 66 -31.06 9.67 -8.11
CA GLY A 66 -29.95 10.44 -8.67
C GLY A 66 -28.99 10.94 -7.59
N VAL A 67 -29.54 11.45 -6.47
CA VAL A 67 -28.74 11.86 -5.31
C VAL A 67 -28.04 10.67 -4.66
N ALA A 68 -28.72 9.53 -4.53
CA ALA A 68 -28.13 8.31 -4.01
C ALA A 68 -26.99 7.82 -4.91
N VAL A 69 -27.20 7.72 -6.22
CA VAL A 69 -26.18 7.32 -7.20
C VAL A 69 -24.99 8.29 -7.16
N TYR A 70 -25.22 9.60 -7.02
CA TYR A 70 -24.15 10.58 -6.85
C TYR A 70 -23.34 10.34 -5.57
N ARG A 71 -24.02 10.14 -4.44
CA ARG A 71 -23.37 9.92 -3.13
C ARG A 71 -22.60 8.60 -3.09
N PHE A 72 -23.20 7.52 -3.58
CA PHE A 72 -22.57 6.21 -3.69
C PHE A 72 -21.42 6.19 -4.71
N GLY A 73 -21.60 6.83 -5.86
CA GLY A 73 -20.55 6.95 -6.88
C GLY A 73 -19.32 7.70 -6.36
N LYS A 74 -19.52 8.78 -5.60
CA LYS A 74 -18.43 9.51 -4.95
C LYS A 74 -17.68 8.67 -3.92
N ALA A 75 -18.42 7.92 -3.08
CA ALA A 75 -17.83 7.02 -2.07
C ALA A 75 -17.07 5.85 -2.72
N TRP A 76 -17.64 5.24 -3.77
CA TRP A 76 -17.02 4.14 -4.51
C TRP A 76 -15.77 4.58 -5.26
N ALA A 77 -15.79 5.76 -5.91
CA ALA A 77 -14.62 6.33 -6.56
C ALA A 77 -13.49 6.59 -5.55
N LEU A 78 -13.81 7.07 -4.35
CA LEU A 78 -12.85 7.28 -3.28
C LEU A 78 -12.27 5.96 -2.75
N TYR A 79 -13.12 4.95 -2.54
CA TYR A 79 -12.68 3.60 -2.17
C TYR A 79 -11.74 2.99 -3.22
N ARG A 80 -12.15 3.00 -4.49
CA ARG A 80 -11.36 2.38 -5.58
C ARG A 80 -9.97 3.00 -5.73
N THR A 81 -9.85 4.30 -5.50
CA THR A 81 -8.61 5.04 -5.68
C THR A 81 -7.69 4.99 -4.47
N LEU A 82 -8.23 4.98 -3.25
CA LEU A 82 -7.47 4.65 -2.05
C LEU A 82 -6.96 3.22 -2.08
N THR A 83 -7.81 2.24 -2.40
CA THR A 83 -7.38 0.83 -2.50
C THR A 83 -6.36 0.64 -3.61
N GLY A 84 -6.52 1.31 -4.76
CA GLY A 84 -5.54 1.27 -5.85
C GLY A 84 -4.18 1.81 -5.42
N ALA A 85 -4.15 3.00 -4.82
CA ALA A 85 -2.91 3.63 -4.35
C ALA A 85 -2.21 2.78 -3.26
N VAL A 86 -2.96 2.28 -2.28
CA VAL A 86 -2.41 1.43 -1.21
C VAL A 86 -1.88 0.11 -1.76
N SER A 87 -2.57 -0.50 -2.74
CA SER A 87 -2.10 -1.76 -3.33
C SER A 87 -0.79 -1.60 -4.11
N GLU A 88 -0.57 -0.45 -4.73
CA GLU A 88 0.64 -0.21 -5.52
C GLU A 88 1.82 0.21 -4.62
N ASP A 89 1.59 0.96 -3.55
CA ASP A 89 2.60 1.25 -2.52
C ASP A 89 3.05 -0.03 -1.77
N VAL A 90 2.10 -0.93 -1.47
CA VAL A 90 2.40 -2.23 -0.85
C VAL A 90 3.16 -3.12 -1.82
N ALA A 91 2.82 -3.12 -3.12
CA ALA A 91 3.55 -3.87 -4.14
C ALA A 91 4.99 -3.35 -4.36
N ASP A 92 5.22 -2.03 -4.27
CA ASP A 92 6.56 -1.43 -4.39
C ASP A 92 7.41 -1.69 -3.13
N THR A 93 6.77 -1.75 -1.95
CA THR A 93 7.43 -2.06 -0.67
C THR A 93 7.76 -3.55 -0.54
N TYR A 94 6.91 -4.44 -1.08
CA TYR A 94 7.11 -5.89 -1.12
C TYR A 94 7.62 -6.37 -2.49
N ASP A 95 8.53 -5.60 -3.12
CA ASP A 95 9.25 -6.08 -4.28
C ASP A 95 10.09 -7.31 -3.87
N THR A 96 9.62 -8.48 -4.28
CA THR A 96 10.21 -9.78 -3.97
C THR A 96 11.65 -9.87 -4.48
N GLN A 97 12.04 -9.04 -5.46
CA GLN A 97 13.39 -8.97 -5.98
C GLN A 97 14.34 -8.21 -5.05
N ARG A 98 13.89 -7.11 -4.43
CA ARG A 98 14.72 -6.30 -3.53
C ARG A 98 14.98 -7.03 -2.21
N VAL A 99 13.96 -7.67 -1.64
CA VAL A 99 14.10 -8.48 -0.42
C VAL A 99 14.98 -9.72 -0.66
N LYS A 100 14.91 -10.34 -1.85
CA LYS A 100 15.83 -11.43 -2.20
C LYS A 100 17.27 -10.96 -2.31
N SER A 101 17.52 -9.80 -2.91
CA SER A 101 18.87 -9.20 -3.01
C SER A 101 19.45 -8.89 -1.63
N ASP A 102 18.66 -8.26 -0.75
CA ASP A 102 19.12 -7.90 0.60
C ASP A 102 19.34 -9.16 1.47
N ILE A 103 18.47 -10.18 1.35
CA ILE A 103 18.68 -11.44 2.07
C ILE A 103 19.89 -12.22 1.55
N VAL A 104 20.08 -12.29 0.23
CA VAL A 104 21.22 -13.02 -0.37
C VAL A 104 22.54 -12.32 -0.06
N SER A 105 22.59 -10.99 -0.11
CA SER A 105 23.81 -10.24 0.26
C SER A 105 24.17 -10.42 1.74
N VAL A 106 23.20 -10.35 2.65
CA VAL A 106 23.45 -10.62 4.09
C VAL A 106 23.87 -12.07 4.34
N LEU A 107 23.35 -13.04 3.55
CA LEU A 107 23.78 -14.43 3.66
C LEU A 107 25.22 -14.64 3.16
N ASP A 108 25.61 -13.95 2.08
CA ASP A 108 26.94 -14.03 1.50
C ASP A 108 27.99 -13.41 2.42
N ASP A 109 27.70 -12.24 3.00
CA ASP A 109 28.54 -11.59 4.00
C ASP A 109 28.78 -12.51 5.21
N ARG A 110 27.72 -13.13 5.75
CA ARG A 110 27.85 -14.08 6.88
C ARG A 110 28.59 -15.37 6.51
N LEU A 111 28.46 -15.85 5.28
CA LEU A 111 29.21 -17.00 4.78
C LEU A 111 30.70 -16.67 4.62
N SER A 112 31.02 -15.46 4.17
CA SER A 112 32.40 -14.96 4.07
C SER A 112 33.04 -14.85 5.46
N ASP A 113 32.34 -14.27 6.42
CA ASP A 113 32.80 -14.14 7.80
C ASP A 113 33.03 -15.52 8.45
N MET A 114 32.12 -16.49 8.26
CA MET A 114 32.30 -17.85 8.78
C MET A 114 33.49 -18.58 8.16
N GLN A 115 33.79 -18.34 6.88
CA GLN A 115 34.99 -18.93 6.25
C GLN A 115 36.26 -18.35 6.86
N GLN A 116 36.25 -17.06 7.21
CA GLN A 116 37.38 -16.37 7.81
C GLN A 116 37.64 -16.85 9.24
N ASP A 117 36.58 -17.05 10.03
CA ASP A 117 36.67 -17.62 11.38
C ASP A 117 37.13 -19.08 11.38
N LEU A 118 36.65 -19.91 10.45
CA LEU A 118 37.12 -21.30 10.33
C LEU A 118 38.60 -21.38 9.96
N GLN A 119 39.11 -20.45 9.15
CA GLN A 119 40.52 -20.39 8.83
C GLN A 119 41.37 -19.93 10.02
N SER A 120 40.89 -18.96 10.81
CA SER A 120 41.60 -18.49 12.01
C SER A 120 41.69 -19.59 13.06
N VAL A 121 40.57 -20.26 13.35
CA VAL A 121 40.50 -21.36 14.33
C VAL A 121 41.33 -22.56 13.88
N ASN A 122 41.36 -22.91 12.59
CA ASN A 122 42.22 -23.97 12.09
C ASN A 122 43.70 -23.63 12.26
N ARG A 123 44.07 -22.36 12.10
CA ARG A 123 45.44 -21.87 12.30
C ARG A 123 45.84 -21.93 13.78
N GLU A 124 44.96 -21.44 14.65
CA GLU A 124 45.14 -21.44 16.11
C GLU A 124 45.21 -22.88 16.65
N MET A 125 44.35 -23.78 16.18
CA MET A 125 44.39 -25.19 16.57
C MET A 125 45.67 -25.89 16.12
N ARG A 126 46.20 -25.56 14.93
CA ARG A 126 47.51 -26.05 14.47
C ARG A 126 48.66 -25.50 15.29
N GLU A 127 48.57 -24.25 15.73
CA GLU A 127 49.58 -23.60 16.56
C GLU A 127 49.61 -24.21 17.96
N LEU A 128 48.45 -24.36 18.60
CA LEU A 128 48.28 -25.06 19.88
C LEU A 128 48.77 -26.51 19.81
N LYS A 129 48.48 -27.21 18.71
CA LYS A 129 48.97 -28.59 18.52
C LYS A 129 50.49 -28.66 18.39
N ARG A 130 51.12 -27.71 17.69
CA ARG A 130 52.58 -27.63 17.57
C ARG A 130 53.25 -27.25 18.88
N GLU A 131 52.64 -26.39 19.68
CA GLU A 131 53.12 -26.04 21.01
C GLU A 131 53.04 -27.25 21.96
N ASN A 132 51.94 -28.01 21.90
CA ASN A 132 51.76 -29.23 22.69
C ASN A 132 52.70 -30.38 22.25
N ASP A 133 52.94 -30.56 20.95
CA ASP A 133 53.86 -31.59 20.43
C ASP A 133 55.34 -31.18 20.57
N GLY A 134 55.66 -29.88 20.56
CA GLY A 134 57.02 -29.35 20.73
C GLY A 134 57.50 -29.23 22.18
N GLY A 135 56.61 -29.43 23.16
CA GLY A 135 56.90 -29.31 24.59
C GLY A 135 57.49 -30.57 25.26
N VAL A 136 57.73 -31.66 24.52
CA VAL A 136 58.12 -32.97 25.10
C VAL A 136 59.61 -33.32 24.94
N GLU A 137 60.43 -32.56 24.19
CA GLU A 137 61.88 -32.82 24.07
C GLU A 137 62.72 -31.64 24.58
N GLY A 138 63.09 -31.68 25.86
CA GLY A 138 64.03 -30.68 26.41
C GLY A 138 64.33 -30.76 27.92
N GLY A 139 64.00 -31.86 28.60
CA GLY A 139 64.39 -32.10 29.99
C GLY A 139 65.84 -32.55 30.08
N SER A 140 66.76 -31.60 29.96
CA SER A 140 68.22 -31.79 29.97
C SER A 140 68.75 -32.47 31.23
N GLU A 141 69.52 -33.53 31.00
CA GLU A 141 70.62 -33.95 31.86
C GLU A 141 71.54 -32.75 32.15
N ARG A 142 71.88 -32.54 33.43
CA ARG A 142 73.26 -32.38 33.97
C ARG A 142 73.25 -31.48 35.20
N GLY A 143 73.65 -32.06 36.32
CA GLY A 143 73.98 -31.35 37.55
C GLY A 143 74.77 -32.25 38.49
N GLY A 144 75.90 -32.78 38.01
CA GLY A 144 76.88 -33.43 38.88
C GLY A 144 77.95 -32.43 39.33
N GLY A 145 78.34 -32.52 40.61
CA GLY A 145 79.71 -32.25 41.06
C GLY A 145 79.92 -31.21 42.17
N SER A 146 80.41 -31.70 43.32
CA SER A 146 81.33 -31.06 44.32
C SER A 146 80.91 -29.72 44.96
N PHE A 147 80.79 -29.57 46.28
CA PHE A 147 81.74 -29.84 47.37
C PHE A 147 81.00 -30.02 48.70
#